data_AF-A0A318UN46-F1
#
_entry.id   AF-A0A318UN46-F1
#
_cell.length_a   1.000
_cell.length_b   1.000
_cell.length_c   1.000
_cell.angle_alpha   90.00
_cell.angle_beta   90.00
_cell.angle_gamma   90.00
#
_symmetry.space_group_name_H-M   'P 1'
#
loop_
_entity.id
_entity.type
_entity.pdbx_description
1 polymer ?
#
loop_
_entity_poly.entity_id
_entity_poly.type
_entity_poly.pdbx_seq_one_letter_code
_entity_poly.pdbx_strand_id
1 'polypeptide(L)'
;MNEELSYTLNRFGSMLHFIGGQQGSLIEETEPEIESAYKALTDLIFQGILEDEKKSLKVHTIIKRDLLRLLEEANEVMTFFKFTNPERYFIADIIFCKLQMIFDFLDDFEGVPSTETL
;
A
#
# COMPACT_ATOMS: atom_id res chain seq x y z
N MET A 1 -0.51 12.68 10.66
CA MET A 1 -0.96 11.38 10.11
C MET A 1 -1.55 10.59 11.27
N ASN A 2 -2.68 9.90 11.10
CA ASN A 2 -3.22 9.02 12.16
C ASN A 2 -2.18 7.92 12.46
N GLU A 3 -2.03 7.54 13.72
CA GLU A 3 -1.14 6.45 14.15
C GLU A 3 -1.52 5.14 13.45
N GLU A 4 -2.82 4.89 13.25
CA GLU A 4 -3.33 3.71 12.55
C GLU A 4 -2.97 3.68 11.05
N LEU A 5 -2.98 4.84 10.38
CA LEU A 5 -2.53 4.96 8.98
C LEU A 5 -1.04 4.62 8.85
N SER A 6 -0.23 5.18 9.77
CA SER A 6 1.21 4.94 9.82
C SER A 6 1.51 3.48 10.10
N TYR A 7 0.78 2.88 11.05
CA TYR A 7 0.90 1.47 11.40
C TYR A 7 0.60 0.55 10.21
N THR A 8 -0.48 0.83 9.47
CA THR A 8 -0.89 -0.02 8.35
C THR A 8 0.09 0.07 7.17
N LEU A 9 0.65 1.24 6.88
CA LEU A 9 1.73 1.40 5.90
C LEU A 9 3.00 0.64 6.34
N ASN A 10 3.36 0.73 7.63
CA ASN A 10 4.51 0.01 8.17
C ASN A 10 4.34 -1.51 8.12
N ARG A 11 3.11 -2.01 8.18
CA ARG A 11 2.79 -3.43 8.02
C ARG A 11 3.18 -3.93 6.62
N PHE A 12 2.87 -3.16 5.57
CA PHE A 12 3.32 -3.48 4.22
C PHE A 12 4.85 -3.49 4.09
N GLY A 13 5.53 -2.47 4.62
CA GLY A 13 7.00 -2.43 4.62
C GLY A 13 7.63 -3.61 5.36
N SER A 14 7.02 -4.04 6.48
CA SER A 14 7.48 -5.20 7.23
C SER A 14 7.30 -6.51 6.45
N MET A 15 6.18 -6.67 5.75
CA MET A 15 5.95 -7.81 4.86
C MET A 15 6.98 -7.84 3.73
N LEU A 16 7.21 -6.70 3.05
CA LEU A 16 8.21 -6.57 1.99
C LEU A 16 9.62 -6.90 2.49
N HIS A 17 10.00 -6.40 3.66
CA HIS A 17 11.27 -6.71 4.29
C HIS A 17 11.44 -8.21 4.54
N PHE A 18 10.40 -8.87 5.07
CA PHE A 18 10.42 -10.30 5.36
C PHE A 18 10.54 -11.15 4.09
N ILE A 19 9.73 -10.86 3.06
CA ILE A 19 9.79 -11.59 1.78
C ILE A 19 11.05 -11.25 0.98
N GLY A 20 11.67 -10.10 1.21
CA GLY A 20 12.96 -9.70 0.67
C GLY A 20 14.14 -10.49 1.27
N GLY A 21 13.99 -10.99 2.50
CA GLY A 21 15.03 -11.72 3.22
C GLY A 21 15.28 -13.12 2.66
N GLN A 22 16.51 -13.42 2.23
CA GLN A 22 16.88 -14.73 1.65
C GLN A 22 16.89 -15.90 2.64
N GLN A 23 16.91 -15.62 3.94
CA GLN A 23 17.00 -16.62 5.00
C GLN A 23 15.74 -16.58 5.86
N GLY A 24 14.73 -17.33 5.45
CA GLY A 24 13.49 -17.50 6.19
C GLY A 24 12.52 -18.40 5.44
N SER A 25 11.79 -19.25 6.16
CA SER A 25 10.55 -19.84 5.64
C SER A 25 9.53 -18.72 5.45
N LEU A 26 8.78 -18.77 4.35
CA LEU A 26 7.66 -17.84 4.15
C LEU A 26 6.64 -18.01 5.29
N ILE A 27 6.01 -16.91 5.70
CA ILE A 27 4.99 -16.91 6.76
C ILE A 27 3.74 -17.60 6.20
N GLU A 28 3.26 -18.63 6.89
CA GLU A 28 1.93 -19.19 6.64
C GLU A 28 0.89 -18.07 6.80
N GLU A 29 -0.09 -18.00 5.89
CA GLU A 29 -1.14 -16.96 5.89
C GLU A 29 -0.72 -15.54 5.42
N THR A 30 0.35 -15.43 4.61
CA THR A 30 0.76 -14.11 4.07
C THR A 30 -0.34 -13.42 3.23
N GLU A 31 -1.14 -14.16 2.45
CA GLU A 31 -2.25 -13.59 1.67
C GLU A 31 -3.37 -12.96 2.54
N PRO A 32 -3.97 -13.68 3.51
CA PRO A 32 -4.92 -13.09 4.45
C PRO A 32 -4.40 -11.83 5.16
N GLU A 33 -3.12 -11.82 5.52
CA GLU A 33 -2.46 -10.68 6.16
C GLU A 33 -2.42 -9.45 5.23
N ILE A 34 -2.07 -9.66 3.96
CA ILE A 34 -2.08 -8.61 2.93
C ILE A 34 -3.48 -8.05 2.73
N GLU A 35 -4.50 -8.90 2.62
CA GLU A 35 -5.89 -8.46 2.45
C GLU A 35 -6.40 -7.68 3.67
N SER A 36 -6.04 -8.13 4.88
CA SER A 36 -6.35 -7.42 6.12
C SER A 36 -5.72 -6.02 6.14
N ALA A 37 -4.43 -5.91 5.80
CA ALA A 37 -3.72 -4.64 5.74
C ALA A 37 -4.27 -3.71 4.66
N TYR A 38 -4.58 -4.25 3.49
CA TYR A 38 -5.19 -3.52 2.38
C TYR A 38 -6.53 -2.91 2.80
N LYS A 39 -7.43 -3.74 3.34
CA LYS A 39 -8.75 -3.29 3.80
C LYS A 39 -8.64 -2.19 4.87
N ALA A 40 -7.77 -2.38 5.86
CA ALA A 40 -7.58 -1.40 6.92
C ALA A 40 -7.09 -0.04 6.38
N LEU A 41 -6.14 -0.06 5.43
CA LEU A 41 -5.62 1.16 4.83
C LEU A 41 -6.69 1.88 4.00
N THR A 42 -7.44 1.14 3.18
CA THR A 42 -8.52 1.73 2.37
C THR A 42 -9.62 2.31 3.24
N ASP A 43 -10.04 1.61 4.30
CA ASP A 43 -11.09 2.09 5.22
C ASP A 43 -10.68 3.42 5.87
N LEU A 44 -9.44 3.52 6.35
CA LEU A 44 -8.90 4.73 6.97
C LEU A 44 -8.83 5.91 5.98
N ILE A 45 -8.45 5.64 4.72
CA ILE A 45 -8.42 6.65 3.66
C ILE A 45 -9.84 7.14 3.37
N PHE A 46 -10.79 6.23 3.14
CA PHE A 46 -12.17 6.59 2.83
C PHE A 46 -12.84 7.35 3.98
N GLN A 47 -12.62 6.91 5.22
CA GLN A 47 -13.14 7.62 6.39
C GLN A 47 -12.56 9.04 6.47
N GLY A 48 -11.26 9.21 6.25
CA GLY A 48 -10.63 10.54 6.23
C GLY A 48 -11.22 11.47 5.18
N ILE A 49 -11.53 10.95 3.99
CA ILE A 49 -12.20 11.70 2.91
C ILE A 49 -13.61 12.13 3.33
N LEU A 50 -14.40 11.21 3.91
CA LEU A 50 -15.78 11.48 4.34
C LEU A 50 -15.87 12.48 5.50
N GLU A 51 -14.88 12.49 6.39
CA GLU A 51 -14.86 13.37 7.57
C GLU A 51 -14.40 14.80 7.25
N ASP A 52 -13.30 14.96 6.51
CA ASP A 52 -12.72 16.27 6.16
C ASP A 52 -11.86 16.18 4.89
N GLU A 53 -12.50 16.35 3.74
CA GLU A 53 -11.89 16.29 2.41
C GLU A 53 -10.63 17.17 2.28
N LYS A 54 -10.67 18.41 2.79
CA LYS A 54 -9.54 19.36 2.66
C LYS A 54 -8.33 18.92 3.48
N LYS A 55 -8.55 18.37 4.67
CA LYS A 55 -7.48 17.78 5.48
C LYS A 55 -7.00 16.47 4.85
N SER A 56 -7.89 15.72 4.22
CA SER A 56 -7.58 14.47 3.52
C SER A 56 -6.57 14.70 2.40
N LEU A 57 -6.73 15.73 1.56
CA LEU A 57 -5.77 16.04 0.48
C LEU A 57 -4.32 16.20 0.98
N LYS A 58 -4.09 16.88 2.11
CA LYS A 58 -2.75 17.00 2.71
C LYS A 58 -2.20 15.66 3.19
N VAL A 59 -3.08 14.81 3.72
CA VAL A 59 -2.72 13.47 4.19
C VAL A 59 -2.45 12.55 2.99
N HIS A 60 -3.20 12.67 1.90
CA HIS A 60 -3.03 11.90 0.67
C HIS A 60 -1.65 12.11 0.06
N THR A 61 -1.18 13.35 -0.02
CA THR A 61 0.18 13.63 -0.53
C THR A 61 1.27 12.87 0.26
N ILE A 62 1.11 12.76 1.57
CA ILE A 62 2.04 12.02 2.43
C ILE A 62 1.91 10.52 2.17
N ILE A 63 0.68 10.00 2.15
CA ILE A 63 0.39 8.58 1.87
C ILE A 63 0.94 8.18 0.50
N LYS A 64 0.69 8.96 -0.56
CA LYS A 64 1.19 8.71 -1.92
C LYS A 64 2.70 8.59 -1.98
N ARG A 65 3.43 9.45 -1.27
CA ARG A 65 4.89 9.35 -1.18
C ARG A 65 5.31 8.03 -0.53
N ASP A 66 4.66 7.64 0.56
CA ASP A 66 4.99 6.42 1.27
C ASP A 66 4.58 5.16 0.48
N LEU A 67 3.47 5.21 -0.27
CA LEU A 67 3.04 4.19 -1.23
C LEU A 67 4.05 4.02 -2.37
N LEU A 68 4.55 5.12 -2.97
CA LEU A 68 5.56 5.07 -4.03
C LEU A 68 6.82 4.34 -3.56
N ARG A 69 7.31 4.68 -2.37
CA ARG A 69 8.46 3.98 -1.78
C ARG A 69 8.20 2.48 -1.63
N LEU A 70 7.02 2.10 -1.14
CA LEU A 70 6.66 0.69 -0.97
C LEU A 70 6.49 -0.03 -2.33
N LEU A 71 5.99 0.66 -3.36
CA LEU A 71 5.90 0.14 -4.72
C LEU A 71 7.30 -0.13 -5.31
N GLU A 72 8.24 0.79 -5.10
CA GLU A 72 9.65 0.62 -5.46
C GLU A 72 10.25 -0.60 -4.74
N GLU A 73 10.08 -0.69 -3.42
CA GLU A 73 10.55 -1.82 -2.60
C GLU A 73 9.95 -3.15 -3.08
N ALA A 74 8.64 -3.20 -3.39
CA ALA A 74 7.99 -4.40 -3.92
C ALA A 74 8.57 -4.81 -5.28
N ASN A 75 8.79 -3.85 -6.17
CA ASN A 75 9.36 -4.10 -7.49
C ASN A 75 10.82 -4.60 -7.41
N GLU A 76 11.60 -4.13 -6.44
CA GLU A 76 12.94 -4.65 -6.16
C GLU A 76 12.89 -6.12 -5.75
N VAL A 77 11.98 -6.49 -4.83
CA VAL A 77 11.77 -7.89 -4.41
C VAL A 77 11.35 -8.75 -5.60
N MET A 78 10.39 -8.29 -6.40
CA MET A 78 9.95 -8.99 -7.61
C MET A 78 11.11 -9.22 -8.57
N THR A 79 11.91 -8.18 -8.84
CA THR A 79 13.06 -8.27 -9.75
C THR A 79 14.09 -9.27 -9.23
N PHE A 80 14.36 -9.25 -7.93
CA PHE A 80 15.32 -10.14 -7.29
C PHE A 80 14.89 -11.62 -7.34
N PHE A 81 13.61 -11.90 -7.12
CA PHE A 81 13.11 -13.29 -7.03
C PHE A 81 12.49 -13.85 -8.30
N LYS A 82 12.35 -13.06 -9.37
CA LYS A 82 11.69 -13.40 -10.64
C LYS A 82 12.01 -14.79 -11.20
N PHE A 83 13.25 -15.25 -11.06
CA PHE A 83 13.72 -16.55 -11.58
C PHE A 83 14.21 -17.51 -10.51
N THR A 84 14.25 -17.08 -9.25
CA THR A 84 14.90 -17.81 -8.15
C THR A 84 13.90 -18.29 -7.11
N ASN A 85 12.78 -17.58 -6.92
CA ASN A 85 11.73 -17.97 -5.98
C ASN A 85 10.36 -17.43 -6.45
N PRO A 86 9.57 -18.24 -7.19
CA PRO A 86 8.26 -17.83 -7.70
C PRO A 86 7.26 -17.43 -6.62
N GLU A 87 7.35 -18.03 -5.43
CA GLU A 87 6.43 -17.77 -4.32
C GLU A 87 6.66 -16.38 -3.72
N ARG A 88 7.93 -16.03 -3.44
CA ARG A 88 8.31 -14.67 -3.00
C ARG A 88 7.99 -13.61 -4.04
N TYR A 89 8.22 -13.93 -5.32
CA TYR A 89 7.82 -13.07 -6.43
C TYR A 89 6.31 -12.80 -6.41
N PHE A 90 5.51 -13.86 -6.30
CA PHE A 90 4.05 -13.76 -6.33
C PHE A 90 3.50 -12.95 -5.14
N ILE A 91 4.04 -13.17 -3.93
CA ILE A 91 3.64 -12.38 -2.76
C ILE A 91 3.98 -10.89 -2.94
N ALA A 92 5.17 -10.59 -3.46
CA ALA A 92 5.56 -9.21 -3.74
C ALA A 92 4.67 -8.56 -4.81
N ASP A 93 4.28 -9.33 -5.83
CA ASP A 93 3.36 -8.89 -6.88
C ASP A 93 1.95 -8.57 -6.33
N ILE A 94 1.43 -9.39 -5.40
CA ILE A 94 0.16 -9.09 -4.72
C ILE A 94 0.28 -7.78 -3.94
N ILE A 95 1.35 -7.61 -3.14
CA ILE A 95 1.57 -6.37 -2.39
C ILE A 95 1.64 -5.17 -3.35
N PHE A 96 2.42 -5.28 -4.42
CA PHE A 96 2.55 -4.26 -5.45
C PHE A 96 1.18 -3.86 -6.02
N CYS A 97 0.38 -4.84 -6.46
CA CYS A 97 -0.94 -4.60 -7.05
C CYS A 97 -1.87 -3.88 -6.07
N LYS A 98 -1.89 -4.29 -4.80
CA LYS A 98 -2.75 -3.68 -3.77
C LYS A 98 -2.34 -2.24 -3.47
N LEU A 99 -1.03 -1.97 -3.35
CA LEU A 99 -0.52 -0.62 -3.13
C LEU A 99 -0.80 0.28 -4.34
N GLN A 100 -0.65 -0.26 -5.56
CA GLN A 100 -0.91 0.47 -6.81
C GLN A 100 -2.38 0.88 -6.89
N MET A 101 -3.31 -0.02 -6.55
CA MET A 101 -4.74 0.30 -6.51
C MET A 101 -5.07 1.47 -5.56
N ILE A 102 -4.42 1.53 -4.39
CA ILE A 102 -4.62 2.65 -3.45
C ILE A 102 -4.04 3.93 -4.03
N PHE A 103 -2.85 3.84 -4.61
CA PHE A 103 -2.19 4.99 -5.23
C PHE A 103 -3.04 5.58 -6.36
N ASP A 104 -3.49 4.74 -7.30
CA ASP A 104 -4.34 5.13 -8.43
C ASP A 104 -5.65 5.75 -7.95
N PHE A 105 -6.28 5.18 -6.91
CA PHE A 105 -7.47 5.76 -6.31
C PHE A 105 -7.23 7.19 -5.79
N LEU A 106 -6.10 7.42 -5.11
CA LEU A 106 -5.76 8.75 -4.60
C LEU A 106 -5.44 9.74 -5.74
N ASP A 107 -4.77 9.27 -6.79
CA ASP A 107 -4.50 10.05 -8.01
C ASP A 107 -5.81 10.48 -8.69
N ASP A 108 -6.74 9.53 -8.88
CA ASP A 108 -8.05 9.79 -9.48
C ASP A 108 -8.84 10.78 -8.63
N PHE A 109 -8.88 10.59 -7.31
CA PHE A 109 -9.58 11.48 -6.40
C PHE A 109 -9.04 12.92 -6.44
N GLU A 110 -7.72 13.10 -6.47
CA GLU A 110 -7.09 14.42 -6.60
C GLU A 110 -7.24 15.02 -8.02
N GLY A 111 -7.39 14.18 -9.04
CA GLY A 111 -7.55 14.55 -10.43
C GLY A 111 -8.97 14.96 -10.83
N VAL A 112 -9.98 14.65 -10.01
CA VAL A 112 -11.35 15.15 -10.22
C VAL A 112 -11.33 16.67 -10.01
N PRO A 113 -11.59 17.49 -11.04
CA PRO A 113 -11.77 18.93 -10.82
C PRO A 113 -12.92 19.09 -9.83
N SER A 114 -12.71 19.88 -8.78
CA SER A 114 -13.74 20.21 -7.80
C SER A 114 -14.88 20.97 -8.50
N THR A 115 -15.77 20.24 -9.17
CA THR A 115 -16.92 20.79 -9.85
C THR A 115 -18.01 21.04 -8.82
N GLU A 116 -18.14 22.34 -8.54
CA GLU A 116 -19.40 23.06 -8.36
C GLU A 116 -20.08 22.94 -7.00
N THR A 117 -19.75 23.91 -6.14
CA THR A 117 -20.80 24.68 -5.44
C THR A 117 -21.92 25.02 -6.42
N LEU A 118 -23.01 24.26 -6.37
CA LEU A 118 -24.35 24.66 -6.79
C LEU A 118 -25.15 25.06 -5.56
#